data_AF-A0A761M1Y5-F1
#
_entry.id   AF-A0A761M1Y5-F1
#
_cell.length_a   1.000
_cell.length_b   1.000
_cell.length_c   1.000
_cell.angle_alpha   90.00
_cell.angle_beta   90.00
_cell.angle_gamma   90.00
#
_symmetry.space_group_name_H-M   'P 1'
#
loop_
_entity.id
_entity.type
_entity.pdbx_description
1 polymer ?
#
loop_
_entity_poly.entity_id
_entity_poly.type
_entity_poly.pdbx_seq_one_letter_code
_entity_poly.pdbx_strand_id
1 'polypeptide(L)'
;MAGDWIKMRADLHTHPKVVRMASALKADRLRIVGGLHSAWCLFDVHSVDGFLDGYSAETLDDLIGFPGFARAMMAVGWLEEEGESLVMPRFEAHNGQSAKRRAQDADRKRNVRKASAYEADKKRTREEKRREDIKPHINPTHNARAKNSVDNFSEEQFAMSDEWKPDPDFTEQSRDWGTPVHSDVKKTELKAFIDFWKYEDVQLNQYQWQQKLARHIIHIRGDSS
;
A
#
# COMPACT_ATOMS: atom_id res chain seq x y z
N MET A 1 -8.69 -12.67 12.05
CA MET A 1 -7.69 -11.64 11.74
C MET A 1 -8.39 -10.55 10.94
N ALA A 2 -8.14 -9.27 11.22
CA ALA A 2 -8.64 -8.18 10.38
C ALA A 2 -7.86 -8.17 9.07
N GLY A 3 -8.54 -8.11 7.92
CA GLY A 3 -7.90 -8.03 6.61
C GLY A 3 -7.17 -6.70 6.40
N ASP A 4 -6.38 -6.63 5.32
CA ASP A 4 -5.72 -5.38 4.91
C ASP A 4 -6.75 -4.27 4.65
N TRP A 5 -6.35 -3.04 4.95
CA TRP A 5 -7.22 -1.87 4.91
C TRP A 5 -6.65 -0.81 3.96
N ILE A 6 -7.56 -0.11 3.28
CA ILE A 6 -7.23 1.02 2.42
C ILE A 6 -7.89 2.30 2.94
N LYS A 7 -7.17 3.43 2.89
CA LYS A 7 -7.67 4.71 3.39
C LYS A 7 -8.51 5.42 2.33
N MET A 8 -9.78 5.71 2.65
CA MET A 8 -10.64 6.55 1.81
C MET A 8 -10.96 7.88 2.50
N ARG A 9 -11.04 8.96 1.72
CA ARG A 9 -11.46 10.27 2.25
C ARG A 9 -12.97 10.33 2.42
N ALA A 10 -13.45 10.94 3.50
CA ALA A 10 -14.89 11.09 3.78
C ALA A 10 -15.64 11.91 2.72
N ASP A 11 -14.95 12.88 2.12
CA ASP A 11 -15.47 13.76 1.06
C ASP A 11 -15.27 13.19 -0.36
N LEU A 12 -14.79 11.94 -0.51
CA LEU A 12 -14.50 11.38 -1.83
C LEU A 12 -15.73 11.40 -2.74
N HIS A 13 -16.91 11.09 -2.19
CA HIS A 13 -18.16 11.05 -2.94
C HIS A 13 -18.58 12.43 -3.51
N THR A 14 -18.09 13.55 -2.97
CA THR A 14 -18.34 14.91 -3.48
C THR A 14 -17.16 15.49 -4.27
N HIS A 15 -16.04 14.75 -4.37
CA HIS A 15 -14.84 15.24 -5.02
C HIS A 15 -15.10 15.57 -6.51
N PRO A 16 -14.62 16.71 -7.06
CA PRO A 16 -14.92 17.12 -8.44
C PRO A 16 -14.56 16.07 -9.50
N LYS A 17 -13.48 15.31 -9.30
CA LYS A 17 -13.11 14.20 -10.19
C LYS A 17 -14.14 13.06 -10.17
N VAL A 18 -14.69 12.70 -9.01
CA VAL A 18 -15.78 11.72 -8.90
C VAL A 18 -17.04 12.22 -9.62
N VAL A 19 -17.35 13.52 -9.48
CA VAL A 19 -18.48 14.14 -10.20
C VAL A 19 -18.27 14.07 -11.72
N ARG A 20 -17.05 14.34 -12.22
CA ARG A 20 -16.72 14.23 -13.64
C ARG A 20 -16.84 12.79 -14.15
N MET A 21 -16.31 11.81 -13.41
CA MET A 21 -16.44 10.39 -13.76
C MET A 21 -17.90 9.94 -13.76
N ALA A 22 -18.68 10.32 -12.75
CA ALA A 22 -20.12 10.02 -12.65
C ALA A 22 -20.88 10.55 -13.88
N SER A 23 -20.57 11.79 -14.30
CA SER A 23 -21.16 12.39 -15.50
C SER A 23 -20.73 11.66 -16.78
N ALA A 24 -19.47 11.26 -16.91
CA ALA A 24 -18.95 10.60 -18.10
C ALA A 24 -19.54 9.19 -18.27
N LEU A 25 -19.68 8.44 -17.17
CA LEU A 25 -20.17 7.06 -17.18
C LEU A 25 -21.69 6.95 -16.99
N LYS A 26 -22.39 8.08 -16.83
CA LYS A 26 -23.83 8.14 -16.54
C LYS A 26 -24.23 7.26 -15.36
N ALA A 27 -23.42 7.26 -14.31
CA ALA A 27 -23.60 6.44 -13.12
C ALA A 27 -23.66 7.29 -11.85
N ASP A 28 -24.23 6.74 -10.79
CA ASP A 28 -24.27 7.42 -9.50
C ASP A 28 -22.88 7.44 -8.83
N ARG A 29 -22.72 8.36 -7.87
CA ARG A 29 -21.43 8.60 -7.20
C ARG A 29 -20.98 7.40 -6.35
N LEU A 30 -21.90 6.60 -5.80
CA LEU A 30 -21.54 5.44 -5.00
C LEU A 30 -20.97 4.33 -5.89
N ARG A 31 -21.53 4.12 -7.09
CA ARG A 31 -20.95 3.20 -8.08
C ARG A 31 -19.53 3.62 -8.49
N ILE A 32 -19.29 4.92 -8.70
CA ILE A 32 -17.94 5.43 -8.95
C ILE A 32 -17.00 5.15 -7.76
N VAL A 33 -17.44 5.47 -6.53
CA VAL A 33 -16.63 5.27 -5.32
C VAL A 33 -16.31 3.78 -5.10
N GLY A 34 -17.25 2.87 -5.37
CA GLY A 34 -17.03 1.43 -5.30
C GLY A 34 -16.01 0.95 -6.34
N GLY A 35 -16.11 1.44 -7.58
CA GLY A 35 -15.12 1.16 -8.62
C GLY A 35 -13.72 1.66 -8.26
N LEU A 36 -13.62 2.87 -7.69
CA LEU A 36 -12.34 3.44 -7.25
C LEU A 36 -11.73 2.62 -6.11
N HIS A 37 -12.55 2.21 -5.14
CA HIS A 37 -12.10 1.32 -4.07
C HIS A 37 -11.57 0.00 -4.64
N SER A 38 -12.29 -0.63 -5.58
CA SER A 38 -11.86 -1.87 -6.23
C SER A 38 -10.53 -1.71 -6.97
N ALA A 39 -10.40 -0.66 -7.78
CA ALA A 39 -9.16 -0.34 -8.50
C ALA A 39 -8.01 -0.12 -7.52
N TRP A 40 -8.21 0.71 -6.49
CA TRP A 40 -7.16 0.99 -5.52
C TRP A 40 -6.74 -0.23 -4.70
N CYS A 41 -7.65 -1.15 -4.37
CA CYS A 41 -7.29 -2.43 -3.77
C CYS A 41 -6.44 -3.29 -4.70
N LEU A 42 -6.77 -3.34 -6.00
CA LEU A 42 -5.95 -4.05 -6.99
C LEU A 42 -4.52 -3.52 -7.01
N PHE A 43 -4.36 -2.20 -7.11
CA PHE A 43 -3.04 -1.57 -7.06
C PHE A 43 -2.34 -1.76 -5.71
N ASP A 44 -3.07 -1.74 -4.59
CA ASP A 44 -2.48 -1.94 -3.26
C ASP A 44 -1.91 -3.36 -3.07
N VAL A 45 -2.58 -4.36 -3.63
CA VAL A 45 -2.18 -5.78 -3.52
C VAL A 45 -1.09 -6.13 -4.52
N HIS A 46 -1.25 -5.70 -5.78
CA HIS A 46 -0.42 -6.16 -6.89
C HIS A 46 0.63 -5.14 -7.34
N SER A 47 0.70 -3.96 -6.69
CA SER A 47 1.70 -2.95 -6.98
C SER A 47 2.37 -2.42 -5.72
N VAL A 48 3.64 -2.05 -5.88
CA VAL A 48 4.46 -1.47 -4.81
C VAL A 48 4.67 0.04 -5.02
N ASP A 49 4.63 0.48 -6.26
CA ASP A 49 4.94 1.84 -6.71
C ASP A 49 3.82 2.44 -7.58
N GLY A 50 2.71 1.72 -7.73
CA GLY A 50 1.60 2.13 -8.58
C GLY A 50 1.70 1.64 -10.01
N PHE A 51 2.69 0.83 -10.39
CA PHE A 51 2.74 0.16 -11.67
C PHE A 51 2.08 -1.23 -11.62
N LEU A 52 1.15 -1.51 -12.53
CA LEU A 52 0.55 -2.83 -12.76
C LEU A 52 0.91 -3.30 -14.16
N ASP A 53 1.76 -4.30 -14.22
CA ASP A 53 2.18 -4.91 -15.48
C ASP A 53 1.13 -5.87 -16.04
N GLY A 54 0.98 -5.89 -17.37
CA GLY A 54 0.07 -6.80 -18.07
C GLY A 54 -1.41 -6.54 -17.83
N TYR A 55 -1.76 -5.43 -17.18
CA TYR A 55 -3.14 -4.96 -17.06
C TYR A 55 -3.39 -3.90 -18.12
N SER A 56 -4.40 -4.10 -18.97
CA SER A 56 -4.92 -3.04 -19.85
C SER A 56 -6.09 -2.31 -19.21
N ALA A 57 -6.51 -1.20 -19.83
CA ALA A 57 -7.74 -0.50 -19.45
C ALA A 57 -8.97 -1.42 -19.46
N GLU A 58 -9.07 -2.29 -20.46
CA GLU A 58 -10.15 -3.28 -20.63
C GLU A 58 -10.10 -4.33 -19.53
N THR A 59 -8.92 -4.87 -19.18
CA THR A 59 -8.77 -5.83 -18.09
C THR A 59 -9.24 -5.25 -16.76
N LEU A 60 -8.91 -3.98 -16.48
CA LEU A 60 -9.36 -3.29 -15.27
C LEU A 60 -10.89 -3.11 -15.26
N ASP A 61 -11.47 -2.72 -16.39
CA ASP A 61 -12.92 -2.54 -16.54
C ASP A 61 -13.68 -3.86 -16.34
N ASP A 62 -13.18 -4.96 -16.90
CA ASP A 62 -13.75 -6.30 -16.77
C ASP A 62 -13.69 -6.80 -15.32
N LEU A 63 -12.56 -6.59 -14.63
CA LEU A 63 -12.38 -6.95 -13.22
C LEU A 63 -13.35 -6.18 -12.30
N ILE A 64 -13.60 -4.91 -12.60
CA ILE A 64 -14.54 -4.06 -11.85
C ILE A 64 -16.01 -4.35 -12.27
N GLY A 65 -16.21 -4.92 -13.46
CA GLY A 65 -17.53 -5.05 -14.09
C GLY A 65 -18.14 -3.69 -14.41
N PHE A 66 -17.32 -2.74 -14.89
CA PHE A 66 -17.78 -1.40 -15.24
C PHE A 66 -17.05 -0.86 -16.48
N PRO A 67 -17.60 -1.08 -17.69
CA PRO A 67 -17.00 -0.62 -18.92
C PRO A 67 -16.79 0.89 -18.99
N GLY A 68 -15.61 1.30 -19.47
CA GLY A 68 -15.17 2.69 -19.61
C GLY A 68 -14.60 3.30 -18.32
N PHE A 69 -14.51 2.56 -17.22
CA PHE A 69 -14.13 3.08 -15.91
C PHE A 69 -12.65 3.49 -15.87
N ALA A 70 -11.75 2.67 -16.39
CA ALA A 70 -10.32 2.93 -16.52
C ALA A 70 -10.08 4.20 -17.34
N ARG A 71 -10.74 4.32 -18.51
CA ARG A 71 -10.70 5.54 -19.35
C ARG A 71 -11.18 6.77 -18.59
N ALA A 72 -12.24 6.65 -17.78
CA ALA A 72 -12.72 7.75 -16.94
C ALA A 72 -11.73 8.12 -15.82
N MET A 73 -11.04 7.14 -15.22
CA MET A 73 -9.95 7.39 -14.26
C MET A 73 -8.77 8.11 -14.92
N MET A 74 -8.41 7.73 -16.15
CA MET A 74 -7.38 8.40 -16.93
C MET A 74 -7.75 9.84 -17.25
N ALA A 75 -8.99 10.08 -17.70
CA ALA A 75 -9.47 11.42 -18.03
C ALA A 75 -9.42 12.39 -16.83
N VAL A 76 -9.48 11.87 -15.59
CA VAL A 76 -9.32 12.68 -14.38
C VAL A 76 -7.90 12.64 -13.80
N GLY A 77 -6.94 11.99 -14.45
CA GLY A 77 -5.54 11.90 -14.02
C GLY A 77 -5.37 11.13 -12.71
N TRP A 78 -6.08 10.01 -12.59
CA TRP A 78 -5.92 9.02 -11.50
C TRP A 78 -5.40 7.67 -11.99
N LEU A 79 -5.29 7.50 -13.30
CA LEU A 79 -4.72 6.35 -13.96
C LEU A 79 -3.99 6.85 -15.20
N GLU A 80 -2.92 6.19 -15.59
CA GLU A 80 -2.18 6.40 -16.83
C GLU A 80 -1.95 5.01 -17.46
N GLU A 81 -1.73 4.99 -18.76
CA GLU A 81 -1.50 3.76 -19.53
C GLU A 81 -0.14 3.88 -20.22
N GLU A 82 0.69 2.87 -20.03
CA GLU A 82 2.03 2.77 -20.60
C GLU A 82 2.16 1.43 -21.33
N GLY A 83 1.88 1.43 -22.63
CA GLY A 83 1.90 0.20 -23.43
C GLY A 83 0.81 -0.78 -22.97
N GLU A 84 1.23 -1.95 -22.47
CA GLU A 84 0.35 -3.00 -21.93
C GLU A 84 0.24 -2.96 -20.40
N SER A 85 0.60 -1.83 -19.79
CA SER A 85 0.62 -1.63 -18.34
C SER A 85 -0.22 -0.44 -17.91
N LEU A 86 -0.70 -0.49 -16.66
CA LEU A 86 -1.38 0.63 -16.01
C LEU A 86 -0.51 1.24 -14.91
N VAL A 87 -0.56 2.56 -14.80
CA VAL A 87 0.17 3.32 -13.80
C VAL A 87 -0.81 4.16 -12.98
N MET A 88 -0.71 4.11 -11.66
CA MET A 88 -1.41 5.00 -10.76
C MET A 88 -0.49 6.16 -10.37
N PRO A 89 -0.62 7.34 -11.01
CA PRO A 89 0.25 8.46 -10.74
C PRO A 89 0.12 8.92 -9.29
N ARG A 90 1.27 9.23 -8.66
CA ARG A 90 1.37 9.63 -7.24
C ARG A 90 0.86 8.56 -6.27
N PHE A 91 1.03 7.28 -6.61
CA PHE A 91 0.74 6.14 -5.73
C PHE A 91 1.30 6.32 -4.32
N GLU A 92 2.58 6.71 -4.22
CA GLU A 92 3.27 6.94 -2.94
C GLU A 92 2.62 8.00 -2.04
N ALA A 93 1.83 8.93 -2.60
CA ALA A 93 1.14 9.96 -1.83
C ALA A 93 -0.08 9.42 -1.07
N HIS A 94 -0.67 8.32 -1.54
CA HIS A 94 -1.96 7.82 -1.04
C HIS A 94 -1.95 6.35 -0.66
N ASN A 95 -1.35 5.49 -1.49
CA ASN A 95 -1.34 4.03 -1.30
C ASN A 95 0.06 3.46 -1.04
N GLY A 96 1.12 4.29 -1.06
CA GLY A 96 2.46 3.86 -0.65
C GLY A 96 2.55 3.47 0.83
N GLN A 97 3.51 2.59 1.16
CA GLN A 97 3.77 2.15 2.54
C GLN A 97 4.06 3.34 3.47
N SER A 98 4.80 4.33 2.97
CA SER A 98 5.07 5.59 3.68
C SER A 98 3.80 6.41 3.96
N ALA A 99 2.80 6.38 3.06
CA ALA A 99 1.52 7.06 3.24
C ALA A 99 0.65 6.35 4.29
N LYS A 100 0.63 5.00 4.29
CA LYS A 100 -0.07 4.20 5.31
C LYS A 100 0.49 4.47 6.71
N ARG A 101 1.81 4.48 6.88
CA ARG A 101 2.47 4.81 8.16
C ARG A 101 2.18 6.24 8.61
N ARG A 102 2.35 7.22 7.71
CA ARG A 102 2.03 8.64 8.02
C ARG A 102 0.57 8.83 8.44
N ALA A 103 -0.37 8.11 7.83
CA ALA A 103 -1.77 8.14 8.22
C ALA A 103 -1.99 7.61 9.65
N GLN A 104 -1.41 6.46 9.99
CA GLN A 104 -1.51 5.89 11.33
C GLN A 104 -0.83 6.77 12.39
N ASP A 105 0.33 7.34 12.07
CA ASP A 105 1.05 8.25 12.96
C ASP A 105 0.27 9.54 13.23
N ALA A 106 -0.36 10.10 12.19
CA ALA A 106 -1.24 11.26 12.33
C ALA A 106 -2.43 10.95 13.24
N ASP A 107 -3.07 9.79 13.08
CA ASP A 107 -4.17 9.34 13.94
C ASP A 107 -3.70 9.09 15.38
N ARG A 108 -2.54 8.45 15.57
CA ARG A 108 -1.94 8.25 16.89
C ARG A 108 -1.67 9.59 17.58
N LYS A 109 -1.01 10.53 16.89
CA LYS A 109 -0.74 11.88 17.42
C LYS A 109 -2.04 12.64 17.73
N ARG A 110 -3.07 12.53 16.88
CA ARG A 110 -4.38 13.14 17.13
C ARG A 110 -5.04 12.56 18.39
N ASN A 111 -4.98 11.25 18.59
CA ASN A 111 -5.55 10.59 19.76
C ASN A 111 -4.82 10.97 21.05
N VAL A 112 -3.49 11.05 21.03
CA VAL A 112 -2.69 11.54 22.17
C VAL A 112 -3.06 12.98 22.54
N ARG A 113 -3.24 13.87 21.55
CA ARG A 113 -3.68 15.26 21.78
C ARG A 113 -5.10 15.32 22.37
N LYS A 114 -6.02 14.45 21.94
CA LYS A 114 -7.36 14.36 22.53
C LYS A 114 -7.34 13.86 23.97
N ALA A 115 -6.53 12.85 24.29
CA ALA A 115 -6.40 12.33 25.65
C ALA A 115 -5.78 13.36 26.61
N SER A 116 -4.75 14.08 26.17
CA SER A 116 -4.13 15.15 26.96
C SER A 116 -5.04 16.36 27.17
N ALA A 117 -5.90 16.70 26.21
CA ALA A 117 -6.91 17.75 26.40
C ALA A 117 -8.00 17.34 27.41
N TYR A 118 -8.43 16.07 27.40
CA TYR A 118 -9.41 15.56 28.37
C TYR A 118 -8.86 15.51 29.80
N GLU A 119 -7.58 15.19 29.97
CA GLU A 119 -6.88 15.18 31.28
C GLU A 119 -6.63 16.59 31.83
N ALA A 120 -6.44 17.60 30.96
CA ALA A 120 -6.29 18.99 31.39
C ALA A 120 -7.59 19.56 31.98
N ASP A 121 -8.75 19.15 31.44
CA ASP A 121 -10.07 19.67 31.86
C ASP A 121 -10.56 19.04 33.18
N LYS A 122 -9.99 17.91 33.60
CA LYS A 122 -10.28 17.28 34.91
C LYS A 122 -9.56 17.90 36.10
N LYS A 123 -8.62 18.84 35.87
CA LYS A 123 -7.87 19.52 36.95
C LYS A 123 -8.42 20.89 37.30
N ARG A 124 -9.75 21.01 37.48
CA ARG A 124 -10.34 22.14 38.22
C ARG A 124 -11.18 21.65 39.41
N THR A 125 -10.61 21.92 40.59
CA THR A 125 -11.20 22.00 41.93
C THR A 125 -12.00 20.79 42.43
N ARG A 126 -11.45 20.03 43.41
CA ARG A 126 -12.06 19.85 44.76
C ARG A 126 -11.29 18.85 45.64
N GLU A 127 -11.05 19.31 46.88
CA GLU A 127 -10.76 18.68 48.18
C GLU A 127 -10.39 17.18 48.34
N GLU A 128 -9.38 17.01 49.19
CA GLU A 128 -8.85 15.82 49.88
C GLU A 128 -9.89 15.00 50.69
N LYS A 129 -9.85 13.64 50.64
CA LYS A 129 -10.08 12.71 51.79
C LYS A 129 -10.02 11.19 51.44
N ARG A 130 -9.00 10.51 52.02
CA ARG A 130 -8.98 9.28 52.87
C ARG A 130 -9.69 7.96 52.44
N ARG A 131 -8.86 6.90 52.23
CA ARG A 131 -8.92 5.41 52.51
C ARG A 131 -10.26 4.64 52.21
N GLU A 132 -10.31 3.39 51.71
CA GLU A 132 -9.77 2.12 52.23
C GLU A 132 -9.79 0.97 51.16
N ASP A 133 -9.02 -0.09 51.46
CA ASP A 133 -8.83 -1.37 50.73
C ASP A 133 -10.07 -2.27 50.64
N ILE A 134 -10.33 -2.89 49.48
CA ILE A 134 -10.92 -4.26 49.35
C ILE A 134 -10.36 -4.94 48.08
N LYS A 135 -9.69 -6.09 48.26
CA LYS A 135 -9.45 -7.18 47.27
C LYS A 135 -10.37 -8.37 47.67
N PRO A 136 -10.43 -9.52 46.97
CA PRO A 136 -10.21 -9.88 45.55
C PRO A 136 -11.32 -10.85 45.03
N HIS A 137 -11.21 -11.35 43.78
CA HIS A 137 -11.56 -12.72 43.30
C HIS A 137 -11.73 -12.70 41.76
N ILE A 138 -11.42 -13.69 40.92
CA ILE A 138 -10.78 -15.02 40.96
C ILE A 138 -10.28 -15.29 39.51
N ASN A 139 -8.99 -15.67 39.38
CA ASN A 139 -8.30 -16.71 38.57
C ASN A 139 -9.11 -17.63 37.59
N PRO A 140 -8.50 -18.52 36.76
CA PRO A 140 -7.13 -18.62 36.20
C PRO A 140 -7.02 -19.19 34.74
N THR A 141 -5.78 -19.38 34.28
CA THR A 141 -5.22 -20.50 33.48
C THR A 141 -5.35 -20.58 31.94
N HIS A 142 -4.19 -20.41 31.30
CA HIS A 142 -3.49 -21.38 30.42
C HIS A 142 -4.32 -22.45 29.68
N ASN A 143 -4.19 -22.52 28.35
CA ASN A 143 -3.26 -23.50 27.74
C ASN A 143 -3.15 -23.39 26.21
N ALA A 144 -1.95 -23.76 25.75
CA ALA A 144 -1.55 -23.93 24.37
C ALA A 144 -2.39 -24.96 23.60
N ARG A 145 -2.54 -24.77 22.29
CA ARG A 145 -2.78 -25.88 21.36
C ARG A 145 -2.08 -25.64 20.02
N ALA A 146 -1.30 -26.64 19.63
CA ALA A 146 -0.42 -26.67 18.48
C ALA A 146 -1.15 -26.74 17.13
N LYS A 147 -0.50 -26.10 16.14
CA LYS A 147 -0.26 -26.51 14.73
C LYS A 147 -1.25 -27.48 14.06
N ASN A 148 -1.90 -27.00 13.00
CA ASN A 148 -1.59 -27.38 11.60
C ASN A 148 -2.66 -26.84 10.64
N SER A 149 -2.27 -26.01 9.67
CA SER A 149 -2.82 -26.10 8.30
C SER A 149 -1.74 -25.63 7.32
N VAL A 150 -1.65 -26.36 6.22
CA VAL A 150 -0.60 -26.34 5.21
C VAL A 150 -1.01 -25.39 4.07
N ASP A 151 0.00 -24.77 3.45
CA ASP A 151 0.06 -24.06 2.15
C ASP A 151 -0.07 -22.52 2.07
N ASN A 152 1.13 -21.89 1.97
CA ASN A 152 1.65 -20.94 0.95
C ASN A 152 0.80 -19.68 0.63
N PHE A 153 1.21 -18.42 0.81
CA PHE A 153 2.51 -17.75 0.86
C PHE A 153 2.44 -16.63 1.91
N SER A 154 3.27 -16.68 2.95
CA SER A 154 3.57 -15.50 3.77
C SER A 154 5.04 -15.18 3.60
N GLU A 155 5.42 -14.57 2.47
CA GLU A 155 6.78 -14.06 2.34
C GLU A 155 6.98 -12.98 3.42
N GLU A 156 7.93 -13.22 4.33
CA GLU A 156 8.30 -12.26 5.37
C GLU A 156 8.70 -10.95 4.71
N GLN A 157 8.08 -9.84 5.14
CA GLN A 157 8.50 -8.50 4.73
C GLN A 157 9.76 -8.13 5.51
N PHE A 158 10.77 -7.58 4.83
CA PHE A 158 12.03 -7.18 5.43
C PHE A 158 12.54 -5.86 4.85
N ALA A 159 13.35 -5.16 5.65
CA ALA A 159 14.05 -3.96 5.21
C ALA A 159 15.27 -4.33 4.34
N MET A 160 15.59 -3.50 3.36
CA MET A 160 16.73 -3.71 2.48
C MET A 160 18.03 -3.80 3.29
N SER A 161 18.90 -4.76 2.95
CA SER A 161 20.19 -5.00 3.62
C SER A 161 21.35 -5.02 2.63
N ASP A 162 22.57 -4.79 3.12
CA ASP A 162 23.79 -4.79 2.28
C ASP A 162 24.08 -6.17 1.65
N GLU A 163 23.51 -7.25 2.20
CA GLU A 163 23.69 -8.63 1.72
C GLU A 163 22.56 -9.12 0.81
N TRP A 164 21.51 -8.31 0.63
CA TRP A 164 20.35 -8.68 -0.17
C TRP A 164 20.72 -8.96 -1.62
N LYS A 165 20.07 -9.99 -2.20
CA LYS A 165 20.23 -10.37 -3.60
C LYS A 165 18.87 -10.75 -4.20
N PRO A 166 18.67 -10.46 -5.50
CA PRO A 166 17.56 -11.05 -6.21
C PRO A 166 17.73 -12.56 -6.33
N ASP A 167 16.63 -13.26 -6.59
CA ASP A 167 16.59 -14.70 -6.78
C ASP A 167 17.34 -15.10 -8.06
N PRO A 168 17.85 -16.34 -8.15
CA PRO A 168 18.63 -16.78 -9.30
C PRO A 168 17.86 -16.72 -10.64
N ASP A 169 16.54 -16.81 -10.59
CA ASP A 169 15.59 -16.76 -11.70
C ASP A 169 15.06 -15.33 -11.98
N PHE A 170 15.62 -14.30 -11.35
CA PHE A 170 15.21 -12.89 -11.51
C PHE A 170 15.03 -12.44 -12.96
N THR A 171 15.96 -12.81 -13.85
CA THR A 171 15.90 -12.43 -15.27
C THR A 171 14.70 -13.07 -15.98
N GLU A 172 14.31 -14.27 -15.58
CA GLU A 172 13.10 -14.94 -16.06
C GLU A 172 11.86 -14.25 -15.47
N GLN A 173 11.81 -14.07 -14.15
CA GLN A 173 10.70 -13.40 -13.46
C GLN A 173 10.47 -11.97 -14.00
N SER A 174 11.53 -11.23 -14.35
CA SER A 174 11.42 -9.88 -14.90
C SER A 174 10.66 -9.82 -16.23
N ARG A 175 10.72 -10.90 -17.02
CA ARG A 175 9.93 -11.02 -18.27
C ARG A 175 8.45 -11.25 -17.96
N ASP A 176 8.16 -12.03 -16.93
CA ASP A 176 6.79 -12.29 -16.49
C ASP A 176 6.13 -11.04 -15.88
N TRP A 177 6.94 -10.09 -15.38
CA TRP A 177 6.48 -8.77 -14.94
C TRP A 177 6.56 -7.70 -16.04
N GLY A 178 6.72 -8.09 -17.31
CA GLY A 178 6.71 -7.16 -18.46
C GLY A 178 7.78 -6.07 -18.39
N THR A 179 8.77 -6.23 -17.52
CA THR A 179 9.90 -5.34 -17.30
C THR A 179 11.19 -6.13 -17.57
N PRO A 180 11.42 -6.56 -18.82
CA PRO A 180 12.46 -7.52 -19.15
C PRO A 180 13.85 -6.92 -18.93
N VAL A 181 14.57 -7.46 -17.94
CA VAL A 181 15.99 -7.16 -17.77
C VAL A 181 16.78 -8.10 -18.68
N HIS A 182 17.18 -7.61 -19.86
CA HIS A 182 17.76 -8.45 -20.91
C HIS A 182 19.18 -8.98 -20.65
N SER A 183 19.88 -8.45 -19.66
CA SER A 183 21.25 -8.85 -19.31
C SER A 183 21.43 -8.83 -17.80
N ASP A 184 22.32 -9.69 -17.32
CA ASP A 184 22.59 -9.90 -15.90
C ASP A 184 22.70 -8.59 -15.12
N VAL A 185 22.17 -8.60 -13.89
CA VAL A 185 22.23 -7.46 -12.98
C VAL A 185 23.69 -7.12 -12.70
N LYS A 186 24.14 -5.93 -13.11
CA LYS A 186 25.53 -5.52 -12.84
C LYS A 186 25.66 -5.23 -11.35
N LYS A 187 26.81 -5.60 -10.77
CA LYS A 187 27.12 -5.34 -9.35
C LYS A 187 26.95 -3.86 -8.97
N THR A 188 27.27 -2.94 -9.88
CA THR A 188 27.12 -1.50 -9.65
C THR A 188 25.65 -1.05 -9.59
N GLU A 189 24.79 -1.62 -10.44
CA GLU A 189 23.35 -1.33 -10.47
C GLU A 189 22.68 -1.85 -9.20
N LEU A 190 23.00 -3.09 -8.81
CA LEU A 190 22.52 -3.67 -7.55
C LEU A 190 23.00 -2.88 -6.33
N LYS A 191 24.28 -2.48 -6.30
CA LYS A 191 24.82 -1.71 -5.18
C LYS A 191 24.13 -0.34 -5.06
N ALA A 192 23.92 0.36 -6.18
CA ALA A 192 23.23 1.65 -6.17
C ALA A 192 21.78 1.52 -5.65
N PHE A 193 21.07 0.47 -6.07
CA PHE A 193 19.74 0.15 -5.57
C PHE A 193 19.73 -0.11 -4.06
N ILE A 194 20.63 -0.97 -3.57
CA ILE A 194 20.76 -1.29 -2.15
C ILE A 194 21.12 -0.05 -1.33
N ASP A 195 22.10 0.74 -1.77
CA ASP A 195 22.54 1.94 -1.05
C ASP A 195 21.42 2.98 -0.89
N PHE A 196 20.53 3.09 -1.88
CA PHE A 196 19.36 3.95 -1.79
C PHE A 196 18.35 3.40 -0.78
N TRP A 197 17.93 2.14 -0.95
CA TRP A 197 16.83 1.57 -0.18
C TRP A 197 17.20 1.13 1.24
N LYS A 198 18.47 0.89 1.56
CA LYS A 198 18.88 0.46 2.91
C LYS A 198 18.67 1.51 3.99
N TYR A 199 18.66 2.78 3.61
CA TYR A 199 18.38 3.88 4.53
C TYR A 199 16.92 4.31 4.50
N GLU A 200 16.15 3.79 3.54
CA GLU A 200 14.70 3.97 3.50
C GLU A 200 14.05 3.03 4.51
N ASP A 201 13.14 3.56 5.32
CA ASP A 201 12.36 2.77 6.27
C ASP A 201 11.20 2.04 5.54
N VAL A 202 11.55 1.25 4.53
CA VAL A 202 10.60 0.49 3.71
C VAL A 202 10.84 -1.00 3.93
N GLN A 203 9.76 -1.73 4.17
CA GLN A 203 9.77 -3.18 4.33
C GLN A 203 8.86 -3.77 3.27
N LEU A 204 9.42 -4.65 2.45
CA LEU A 204 8.75 -5.33 1.35
C LEU A 204 9.14 -6.80 1.38
N ASN A 205 8.36 -7.64 0.71
CA ASN A 205 8.75 -9.03 0.51
C ASN A 205 9.78 -9.16 -0.62
N GLN A 206 10.31 -10.37 -0.82
CA GLN A 206 11.34 -10.63 -1.83
C GLN A 206 10.84 -10.23 -3.22
N TYR A 207 9.68 -10.71 -3.62
CA TYR A 207 9.07 -10.42 -4.92
C TYR A 207 8.96 -8.91 -5.20
N GLN A 208 8.47 -8.14 -4.24
CA GLN A 208 8.30 -6.69 -4.33
C GLN A 208 9.63 -5.95 -4.44
N TRP A 209 10.67 -6.40 -3.72
CA TRP A 209 12.01 -5.84 -3.86
C TRP A 209 12.60 -6.10 -5.24
N GLN A 210 12.40 -7.31 -5.78
CA GLN A 210 12.87 -7.65 -7.12
C GLN A 210 12.16 -6.83 -8.20
N GLN A 211 10.84 -6.61 -8.11
CA GLN A 211 10.13 -5.74 -9.05
C GLN A 211 10.68 -4.31 -9.06
N LYS A 212 10.96 -3.74 -7.87
CA LYS A 212 11.59 -2.41 -7.77
C LYS A 212 12.99 -2.40 -8.37
N LEU A 213 13.78 -3.45 -8.19
CA LEU A 213 15.11 -3.58 -8.79
C LEU A 213 15.02 -3.63 -10.33
N ALA A 214 14.11 -4.42 -10.90
CA ALA A 214 13.93 -4.53 -12.35
C ALA A 214 13.63 -3.17 -12.99
N ARG A 215 12.72 -2.40 -12.40
CA ARG A 215 12.38 -1.04 -12.86
C ARG A 215 13.55 -0.07 -12.73
N HIS A 216 14.28 -0.11 -11.60
CA HIS A 216 15.47 0.71 -11.42
C HIS A 216 16.50 0.45 -12.53
N ILE A 217 16.73 -0.81 -12.87
CA ILE A 217 17.68 -1.21 -13.92
C ILE A 217 17.22 -0.72 -15.30
N ILE A 218 15.93 -0.84 -15.63
CA ILE A 218 15.41 -0.36 -16.92
C ILE A 218 15.57 1.15 -17.01
N HIS A 219 15.23 1.90 -15.96
CA HIS A 219 15.32 3.35 -15.95
C HIS A 219 16.77 3.84 -16.19
N ILE A 220 17.73 3.33 -15.42
CA ILE A 220 19.15 3.74 -15.56
C ILE A 220 19.76 3.32 -16.89
N ARG A 221 19.33 2.19 -17.48
CA ARG A 221 19.80 1.72 -18.79
C ARG A 221 19.14 2.47 -19.94
N GLY A 222 17.87 2.87 -19.78
CA GLY A 222 17.14 3.70 -20.74
C GLY A 222 17.68 5.13 -20.82
N ASP A 223 18.07 5.71 -19.68
CA ASP A 223 18.70 7.04 -19.62
C ASP A 223 20.15 7.06 -20.16
N SER A 224 20.73 5.88 -20.42
CA SER A 224 22.08 5.73 -20.98
C SER A 224 22.10 5.63 -22.52
N SER A 225 20.98 5.89 -23.21
CA SER A 225 20.83 5.85 -24.67
C SER A 225 20.57 7.23 -25.28
#